data_AF-A0A6N6WRW0-F1
#
_entry.id   AF-A0A6N6WRW0-F1
#
_cell.length_a   1.000
_cell.length_b   1.000
_cell.length_c   1.000
_cell.angle_alpha   90.00
_cell.angle_beta   90.00
_cell.angle_gamma   90.00
#
_symmetry.space_group_name_H-M   'P 1'
#
loop_
_entity.id
_entity.type
_entity.pdbx_description
1 polymer ?
#
loop_
_entity_poly.entity_id
_entity_poly.type
_entity_poly.pdbx_seq_one_letter_code
_entity_poly.pdbx_strand_id
1 'polypeptide(L)'
;YSGIVCKDTNGKYFASKAETDNLRKESYPLKRKCPTGTDRVAAYHTHGADSHGDYVDEFFSSSDKNLVRSKDNNLEAFYLATPDGRFEALNNKGEYIFIRNSVPGLSSVCIPYHD
;
A
#
# COMPACT_ATOMS: atom_id res chain seq x y z
N TYR A 1 3.27 6.36 4.20
CA TYR A 1 2.01 6.06 4.91
C TYR A 1 1.49 4.70 4.45
N SER A 2 0.60 4.01 5.18
CA SER A 2 0.12 2.67 4.78
C SER A 2 -1.32 2.39 5.21
N GLY A 3 -1.96 1.46 4.52
CA GLY A 3 -3.31 0.99 4.86
C GLY A 3 -3.66 -0.33 4.19
N ILE A 4 -4.94 -0.69 4.27
CA ILE A 4 -5.50 -1.92 3.68
C ILE A 4 -6.61 -1.59 2.69
N VAL A 5 -6.84 -2.48 1.74
CA VAL A 5 -8.00 -2.46 0.86
C VAL A 5 -8.98 -3.51 1.35
N CYS A 6 -10.23 -3.09 1.50
CA CYS A 6 -11.34 -3.91 1.92
C CYS A 6 -12.31 -4.11 0.76
N LYS A 7 -12.99 -5.26 0.75
CA LYS A 7 -14.06 -5.59 -0.18
C LYS A 7 -15.35 -5.82 0.59
N ASP A 8 -16.41 -5.10 0.25
CA ASP A 8 -17.71 -5.31 0.85
C ASP A 8 -18.46 -6.51 0.24
N THR A 9 -19.60 -6.87 0.84
CA THR A 9 -20.45 -7.98 0.39
C THR A 9 -21.05 -7.77 -1.01
N ASN A 10 -21.10 -6.53 -1.50
CA ASN A 10 -21.54 -6.19 -2.85
C ASN A 10 -20.38 -6.23 -3.87
N GLY A 11 -19.17 -6.59 -3.43
CA GLY A 11 -17.97 -6.65 -4.24
C GLY A 11 -17.31 -5.29 -4.49
N LYS A 12 -17.71 -4.23 -3.80
CA LYS A 12 -17.10 -2.90 -3.91
C LYS A 12 -15.82 -2.84 -3.09
N TYR A 13 -14.78 -2.27 -3.70
CA TYR A 13 -13.48 -2.07 -3.07
C TYR A 13 -13.37 -0.67 -2.47
N PHE A 14 -12.75 -0.56 -1.29
CA PHE A 14 -12.41 0.72 -0.67
C PHE A 14 -11.14 0.62 0.17
N ALA A 15 -10.38 1.70 0.24
CA ALA A 15 -9.17 1.77 1.07
C ALA A 15 -9.51 2.23 2.49
N SER A 16 -8.85 1.65 3.50
CA SER A 16 -8.82 2.22 4.83
C SER A 16 -8.11 3.56 4.80
N LYS A 17 -8.46 4.48 5.71
CA LYS A 17 -7.64 5.66 5.97
C LYS A 17 -6.21 5.23 6.31
N ALA A 18 -5.21 5.88 5.70
CA ALA A 18 -3.82 5.60 6.01
C ALA A 18 -3.48 6.05 7.44
N GLU A 19 -2.60 5.32 8.15
CA GLU A 19 -1.96 5.86 9.36
C GLU A 19 -1.17 7.10 8.97
N THR A 20 -1.37 8.20 9.70
CA THR A 20 -0.68 9.49 9.50
C THR A 20 -0.16 10.01 10.82
N ASP A 21 0.30 9.12 11.69
CA ASP A 21 0.63 9.33 13.10
C ASP A 21 1.84 10.27 13.31
N ASN A 22 2.23 11.00 12.26
CA ASN A 22 3.40 11.86 12.12
C ASN A 22 4.76 11.15 12.38
N LEU A 23 4.73 9.87 12.76
CA LEU A 23 5.89 9.01 12.93
C LEU A 23 5.96 8.05 11.73
N ARG A 24 6.80 8.41 10.75
CA ARG A 24 7.04 7.64 9.51
C ARG A 24 7.37 6.15 9.75
N LYS A 25 7.86 5.79 10.95
CA LYS A 25 8.37 4.45 11.29
C LYS A 25 7.33 3.46 11.84
N GLU A 26 6.11 3.89 12.15
CA GLU A 26 5.11 3.00 12.80
C GLU A 26 3.99 2.51 11.88
N SER A 27 3.94 3.02 10.65
CA SER A 27 2.92 2.73 9.66
C SER A 27 2.99 1.26 9.23
N TYR A 28 2.19 0.39 9.86
CA TYR A 28 2.14 -1.04 9.56
C TYR A 28 0.72 -1.45 9.14
N PRO A 29 0.47 -1.78 7.87
CA PRO A 29 -0.88 -1.87 7.32
C PRO A 29 -1.73 -2.95 7.99
N LEU A 30 -1.13 -4.06 8.42
CA LEU A 30 -1.87 -5.21 8.95
C LEU A 30 -2.35 -5.07 10.39
N LYS A 31 -1.95 -4.01 11.11
CA LYS A 31 -2.59 -3.64 12.40
C LYS A 31 -4.05 -3.23 12.19
N ARG A 32 -4.42 -2.80 10.98
CA ARG A 32 -5.80 -2.40 10.66
C ARG A 32 -6.66 -3.62 10.36
N LYS A 33 -7.92 -3.50 10.75
CA LYS A 33 -8.99 -4.44 10.39
C LYS A 33 -9.97 -3.74 9.47
N CYS A 34 -10.46 -4.48 8.49
CA CYS A 34 -11.60 -4.03 7.70
C CYS A 34 -12.84 -3.92 8.60
N PRO A 35 -13.79 -3.02 8.30
CA PRO A 35 -15.08 -2.96 8.98
C PRO A 35 -15.77 -4.33 9.01
N THR A 36 -16.56 -4.59 10.05
CA THR A 36 -17.32 -5.84 10.16
C THR A 36 -18.19 -6.07 8.92
N GLY A 37 -18.14 -7.29 8.38
CA GLY A 37 -18.85 -7.65 7.15
C GLY A 37 -18.10 -7.29 5.86
N THR A 38 -16.81 -6.96 5.94
CA THR A 38 -15.96 -6.71 4.76
C THR A 38 -14.64 -7.49 4.88
N ASP A 39 -14.12 -7.95 3.75
CA ASP A 39 -12.91 -8.76 3.67
C ASP A 39 -11.68 -7.90 3.41
N ARG A 40 -10.58 -8.21 4.10
CA ARG A 40 -9.27 -7.64 3.76
C ARG A 40 -8.71 -8.38 2.56
N VAL A 41 -8.51 -7.67 1.46
CA VAL A 41 -8.09 -8.26 0.17
C VAL A 41 -6.71 -7.80 -0.26
N ALA A 42 -6.28 -6.60 0.14
CA ALA A 42 -4.94 -6.10 -0.18
C ALA A 42 -4.39 -5.19 0.90
N ALA A 43 -3.09 -4.93 0.82
CA ALA A 43 -2.41 -3.87 1.55
C ALA A 43 -1.86 -2.83 0.57
N TYR A 44 -1.64 -1.62 1.05
CA TYR A 44 -0.94 -0.58 0.30
C TYR A 44 -0.03 0.24 1.21
N HIS A 45 1.04 0.78 0.64
CA HIS A 45 1.80 1.84 1.29
C HIS A 45 2.34 2.82 0.26
N THR A 46 2.60 4.03 0.75
CA THR A 46 3.20 5.12 0.01
C THR A 46 4.59 5.40 0.56
N HIS A 47 5.53 5.62 -0.35
CA HIS A 47 6.83 6.20 -0.05
C HIS A 47 6.71 7.73 -0.20
N GLY A 48 7.50 8.49 0.56
CA GLY A 48 7.15 9.91 0.74
C GLY A 48 8.19 10.80 1.40
N ALA A 49 9.46 10.40 1.42
CA ALA A 49 10.55 11.27 1.81
C ALA A 49 11.72 11.02 0.86
N ASP A 50 12.39 12.09 0.42
CA ASP A 50 13.73 11.98 -0.15
C ASP A 50 14.59 11.17 0.83
N SER A 51 14.98 9.97 0.41
CA SER A 51 15.66 9.00 1.25
C SER A 51 17.17 9.25 1.32
N HIS A 52 17.69 10.19 0.53
CA HIS A 52 19.11 10.43 0.32
C HIS A 52 19.96 9.15 0.10
N GLY A 53 19.33 8.07 -0.40
CA GLY A 53 19.99 6.80 -0.66
C GLY A 53 20.07 5.83 0.52
N ASP A 54 19.48 6.16 1.68
CA ASP A 54 19.53 5.30 2.89
C ASP A 54 18.48 4.18 2.89
N TYR A 55 17.42 4.30 2.08
CA TYR A 55 16.39 3.28 1.90
C TYR A 55 16.02 3.11 0.43
N VAL A 56 15.70 1.87 0.05
CA VAL A 56 15.26 1.48 -1.31
C VAL A 56 13.80 1.91 -1.51
N ASP A 57 13.58 3.22 -1.49
CA ASP A 57 12.25 3.82 -1.28
C ASP A 57 11.37 3.89 -2.52
N GLU A 58 11.68 3.14 -3.57
CA GLU A 58 10.94 3.23 -4.85
C GLU A 58 10.49 1.85 -5.35
N PHE A 59 10.69 0.80 -4.53
CA PHE A 59 10.44 -0.59 -4.90
C PHE A 59 9.99 -1.41 -3.69
N PHE A 60 9.29 -2.51 -3.96
CA PHE A 60 8.99 -3.49 -2.92
C PHE A 60 10.25 -4.11 -2.31
N SER A 61 10.36 -4.01 -0.99
CA SER A 61 11.41 -4.67 -0.21
C SER A 61 11.18 -6.18 -0.10
N SER A 62 12.19 -6.91 0.38
CA SER A 62 12.03 -8.33 0.73
C SER A 62 10.95 -8.54 1.82
N SER A 63 10.81 -7.58 2.74
CA SER A 63 9.77 -7.62 3.77
C SER A 63 8.37 -7.51 3.17
N ASP A 64 8.17 -6.63 2.18
CA ASP A 64 6.88 -6.48 1.50
C ASP A 64 6.48 -7.76 0.76
N LYS A 65 7.46 -8.38 0.08
CA LYS A 65 7.27 -9.67 -0.59
C LYS A 65 6.89 -10.77 0.39
N ASN A 66 7.48 -10.79 1.58
CA ASN A 66 7.15 -11.77 2.61
C ASN A 66 5.74 -11.52 3.19
N LEU A 67 5.35 -10.26 3.35
CA LEU A 67 4.02 -9.89 3.82
C LEU A 67 2.92 -10.37 2.87
N VAL A 68 3.08 -10.14 1.57
CA VAL A 68 2.07 -10.56 0.57
C VAL A 68 2.04 -12.07 0.35
N ARG A 69 3.17 -12.77 0.58
CA ARG A 69 3.27 -14.24 0.50
C ARG A 69 2.70 -14.96 1.71
N SER A 70 2.62 -14.29 2.86
CA SER A 70 2.18 -14.93 4.09
C SER A 70 0.71 -15.34 3.98
N LYS A 71 0.44 -16.64 4.12
CA LYS A 71 -0.91 -17.19 4.14
C LYS A 71 -1.73 -16.65 5.32
N ASP A 72 -1.07 -16.31 6.43
CA ASP A 72 -1.71 -15.74 7.62
C ASP A 72 -2.31 -14.36 7.33
N ASN A 73 -1.76 -13.64 6.35
CA ASN A 73 -2.23 -12.31 5.99
C ASN A 73 -3.42 -12.34 5.03
N ASN A 74 -3.56 -13.43 4.26
CA ASN A 74 -4.61 -13.68 3.27
C ASN A 74 -4.78 -12.52 2.26
N LEU A 75 -3.66 -11.95 1.80
CA LEU A 75 -3.67 -10.87 0.81
C LEU A 75 -3.68 -11.44 -0.61
N GLU A 76 -4.51 -10.87 -1.47
CA GLU A 76 -4.51 -11.15 -2.90
C GLU A 76 -3.43 -10.33 -3.62
N ALA A 77 -3.19 -9.10 -3.13
CA ALA A 77 -2.23 -8.18 -3.71
C ALA A 77 -1.61 -7.23 -2.68
N PHE A 78 -0.49 -6.62 -3.07
CA PHE A 78 0.15 -5.50 -2.35
C PHE A 78 0.46 -4.40 -3.35
N TYR A 79 0.01 -3.17 -3.09
CA TYR A 79 0.21 -2.00 -3.93
C TYR A 79 1.22 -1.02 -3.35
N LEU A 80 2.04 -0.43 -4.22
CA LEU A 80 3.02 0.62 -3.89
C LEU A 80 2.76 1.84 -4.77
N ALA A 81 2.70 3.02 -4.15
CA ALA A 81 2.69 4.31 -4.85
C ALA A 81 3.83 5.20 -4.33
N THR A 82 4.49 5.90 -5.24
CA THR A 82 5.66 6.75 -4.94
C THR A 82 5.35 8.22 -5.31
N PRO A 83 6.11 9.19 -4.76
CA PRO A 83 5.87 10.61 -5.03
C PRO A 83 6.11 11.01 -6.50
N ASP A 84 7.00 10.30 -7.21
CA ASP A 84 7.29 10.54 -8.63
C ASP A 84 6.18 10.02 -9.57
N GLY A 85 5.11 9.44 -9.02
CA GLY A 85 3.95 8.98 -9.77
C GLY A 85 4.05 7.54 -10.27
N ARG A 86 5.05 6.77 -9.81
CA ARG A 86 5.13 5.34 -10.06
C ARG A 86 4.12 4.57 -9.22
N PHE A 87 3.51 3.57 -9.85
CA PHE A 87 2.53 2.69 -9.23
C PHE A 87 2.81 1.23 -9.57
N GLU A 88 2.91 0.39 -8.54
CA GLU A 88 3.27 -1.02 -8.66
C GLU A 88 2.33 -1.92 -7.89
N ALA A 89 2.24 -3.18 -8.32
CA ALA A 89 1.50 -4.21 -7.62
C ALA A 89 2.22 -5.56 -7.61
N LEU A 90 2.21 -6.24 -6.47
CA LEU A 90 2.58 -7.65 -6.33
C LEU A 90 1.34 -8.52 -6.15
N ASN A 91 1.39 -9.76 -6.65
CA ASN A 91 0.43 -10.81 -6.33
C ASN A 91 0.78 -11.50 -4.99
N ASN A 92 -0.08 -12.41 -4.56
CA ASN A 92 0.13 -13.27 -3.38
C ASN A 92 1.33 -14.23 -3.44
N LYS A 93 2.06 -14.29 -4.57
CA LYS A 93 3.35 -14.98 -4.70
C LYS A 93 4.53 -14.03 -4.59
N GLY A 94 4.29 -12.73 -4.40
CA GLY A 94 5.32 -11.68 -4.40
C GLY A 94 5.93 -11.43 -5.78
N GLU A 95 5.19 -11.75 -6.85
CA GLU A 95 5.57 -11.49 -8.23
C GLU A 95 4.86 -10.22 -8.72
N TYR A 96 5.54 -9.44 -9.57
CA TYR A 96 4.95 -8.23 -10.14
C TYR A 96 3.74 -8.55 -11.03
N ILE A 97 2.63 -7.88 -10.77
CA ILE A 97 1.45 -7.87 -11.63
C ILE A 97 1.61 -6.77 -12.68
N PHE A 98 1.98 -5.56 -12.26
CA PHE A 98 2.29 -4.45 -13.16
C PHE A 98 3.22 -3.42 -12.50
N ILE A 99 3.86 -2.63 -13.36
CA ILE A 99 4.61 -1.41 -13.01
C ILE A 99 4.14 -0.31 -13.98
N ARG A 100 3.71 0.83 -13.45
CA ARG A 100 3.33 2.02 -14.24
C ARG A 100 4.16 3.20 -13.78
N ASN A 101 4.97 3.76 -14.68
CA ASN A 101 5.83 4.93 -14.39
C ASN A 101 5.09 6.27 -14.55
N SER A 102 3.80 6.23 -14.92
CA SER A 102 2.90 7.36 -14.81
C SER A 102 1.48 6.82 -14.70
N VAL A 103 0.74 7.32 -13.71
CA VAL A 103 -0.72 7.12 -13.67
C VAL A 103 -1.36 8.46 -14.03
N PRO A 104 -1.99 8.58 -15.20
CA PRO A 104 -2.73 9.79 -15.56
C PRO A 104 -3.77 10.09 -14.47
N GLY A 105 -3.67 11.26 -13.84
CA GLY A 105 -4.59 11.68 -12.77
C GLY A 105 -4.17 11.34 -11.33
N LEU A 106 -2.98 10.78 -11.08
CA LEU A 106 -2.45 10.68 -9.70
C LEU A 106 -1.99 12.03 -9.11
N SER A 107 -1.92 13.09 -9.92
CA SER A 107 -1.58 14.46 -9.46
C SER A 107 -2.54 15.04 -8.43
N SER A 108 -3.60 14.31 -8.06
CA SER A 108 -4.58 14.70 -7.04
C SER A 108 -4.83 13.64 -5.97
N VAL A 109 -4.09 12.51 -5.97
CA VAL A 109 -4.03 11.60 -4.80
C VAL A 109 -2.76 11.90 -4.00
N CYS A 110 -2.41 13.19 -3.90
CA CYS A 110 -1.68 13.66 -2.74
C CYS A 110 -2.60 13.42 -1.54
N ILE A 111 -2.27 12.41 -0.73
CA ILE A 111 -2.70 12.41 0.67
C ILE A 111 -2.36 13.81 1.19
N PRO A 112 -3.32 14.60 1.67
CA PRO A 112 -3.04 15.97 2.07
C PRO A 112 -1.91 15.95 3.09
N TYR A 113 -0.77 16.51 2.68
CA TYR A 113 0.30 16.90 3.57
C TYR A 113 -0.30 18.06 4.38
N HIS A 114 -0.73 17.78 5.60
CA HIS A 114 -1.06 18.84 6.54
C HIS A 114 0.26 19.27 7.19
N ASP A 115 0.63 20.54 6.99
CA ASP A 115 1.68 21.25 7.73
C ASP A 115 1.49 21.13 9.26
#